data_AF-A0A654DTG5-F1
#
_entry.id   AF-A0A654DTG5-F1
#
_cell.length_a   1.000
_cell.length_b   1.000
_cell.length_c   1.000
_cell.angle_alpha   90.00
_cell.angle_beta   90.00
_cell.angle_gamma   90.00
#
_symmetry.space_group_name_H-M   'P 1'
#
loop_
_entity.id
_entity.type
_entity.pdbx_description
1 polymer ?
#
loop_
_entity_poly.entity_id
_entity_poly.type
_entity_poly.pdbx_seq_one_letter_code
_entity_poly.pdbx_strand_id
1 'polypeptide(L)'
;MMILMRMEVPGILMFSLGFGLKFFHIPHNAVLMLLGLLCLLLSLMGALMGGEGAQKRPVTRLSVILSLAALLCVIKFFPVNDYMLLLAALAFLWTVYLLVGKKVKLNAIHYVSLLALAFTVFFRFGVDRSDRYFILNLKYSVEQSTDFITWDKYSWMLYLDERADESLQASEKALSIAQRVDADKYWLDLIDGHGVAIRDKTWERYH
;
A
#
# COMPACT_ATOMS: atom_id res chain seq x y z
N MET A 1 23.47 -13.73 15.54
CA MET A 1 22.68 -12.79 16.36
C MET A 1 22.93 -11.31 16.00
N MET A 2 24.19 -10.85 15.92
CA MET A 2 24.51 -9.45 15.62
C MET A 2 24.11 -8.99 14.19
N ILE A 3 24.16 -9.88 13.20
CA ILE A 3 23.74 -9.59 11.81
C ILE A 3 22.22 -9.35 11.73
N LEU A 4 21.41 -10.19 12.40
CA LEU A 4 19.95 -10.07 12.41
C LEU A 4 19.50 -8.72 12.99
N MET A 5 20.12 -8.27 14.08
CA MET A 5 19.82 -6.96 14.69
C MET A 5 20.14 -5.75 13.80
N ARG A 6 20.93 -5.91 12.73
CA ARG A 6 21.30 -4.85 11.78
C ARG A 6 20.42 -4.82 10.52
N MET A 7 19.45 -5.73 10.39
CA MET A 7 18.53 -5.79 9.24
C MET A 7 17.47 -4.67 9.22
N GLU A 8 17.42 -3.86 10.28
CA GLU A 8 16.47 -2.74 10.42
C GLU A 8 16.65 -1.67 9.34
N VAL A 9 17.88 -1.18 9.15
CA VAL A 9 18.19 -0.13 8.16
C VAL A 9 17.98 -0.65 6.72
N PRO A 10 18.52 -1.81 6.33
CA PRO A 10 18.21 -2.41 5.03
C PRO A 10 16.72 -2.59 4.80
N GLY A 11 15.97 -3.07 5.80
CA GLY A 11 14.53 -3.27 5.71
C GLY A 11 13.75 -1.98 5.43
N ILE A 12 14.07 -0.90 6.17
CA ILE A 12 13.46 0.42 5.96
C ILE A 12 13.79 0.98 4.58
N LEU A 13 15.05 0.86 4.13
CA LEU A 13 15.48 1.35 2.83
C LEU A 13 14.81 0.59 1.68
N MET A 14 14.76 -0.74 1.76
CA MET A 14 14.07 -1.57 0.76
C MET A 14 12.58 -1.25 0.69
N PHE A 15 11.92 -1.10 1.85
CA PHE A 15 10.51 -0.71 1.87
C PHE A 15 10.30 0.66 1.25
N SER A 16 11.10 1.66 1.64
CA SER A 16 10.99 3.03 1.14
C SER A 16 11.23 3.11 -0.36
N LEU A 17 12.21 2.35 -0.88
CA LEU A 17 12.46 2.24 -2.31
C LEU A 17 11.27 1.60 -3.03
N GLY A 18 10.74 0.49 -2.53
CA GLY A 18 9.55 -0.16 -3.09
C GLY A 18 8.32 0.74 -3.07
N PHE A 19 8.15 1.53 -2.03
CA PHE A 19 7.10 2.54 -1.93
C PHE A 19 7.28 3.66 -2.96
N GLY A 20 8.51 4.16 -3.16
CA GLY A 20 8.82 5.13 -4.21
C GLY A 20 8.52 4.59 -5.61
N LEU A 21 8.95 3.35 -5.91
CA LEU A 21 8.68 2.68 -7.19
C LEU A 21 7.19 2.49 -7.47
N LYS A 22 6.35 2.42 -6.43
CA LYS A 22 4.91 2.28 -6.57
C LYS A 22 4.29 3.44 -7.36
N PHE A 23 4.75 4.67 -7.14
CA PHE A 23 4.22 5.87 -7.82
C PHE A 23 4.43 5.82 -9.34
N PHE A 24 5.49 5.17 -9.80
CA PHE A 24 5.86 5.05 -11.22
C PHE A 24 5.29 3.79 -11.89
N HIS A 25 4.46 3.01 -11.18
CA HIS A 25 3.96 1.71 -11.63
C HIS A 25 5.09 0.71 -12.01
N ILE A 26 6.29 0.85 -11.45
CA ILE A 26 7.41 -0.04 -11.79
C ILE A 26 7.15 -1.45 -11.25
N PRO A 27 7.36 -2.53 -12.04
CA PRO A 27 7.14 -3.91 -11.61
C PRO A 27 7.87 -4.28 -10.32
N HIS A 28 7.37 -5.31 -9.64
CA HIS A 28 7.96 -5.88 -8.42
C HIS A 28 8.06 -4.93 -7.20
N ASN A 29 7.50 -3.72 -7.24
CA ASN A 29 7.44 -2.80 -6.08
C ASN A 29 6.90 -3.47 -4.81
N ALA A 30 5.87 -4.32 -4.95
CA ALA A 30 5.25 -5.04 -3.85
C ALA A 30 6.21 -6.04 -3.20
N VAL A 31 6.94 -6.78 -4.04
CA VAL A 31 7.92 -7.78 -3.61
C VAL A 31 9.03 -7.10 -2.83
N LEU A 32 9.51 -5.95 -3.31
CA LEU A 32 10.55 -5.19 -2.62
C LEU A 32 10.08 -4.67 -1.25
N MET A 33 8.84 -4.18 -1.14
CA MET A 33 8.24 -3.79 0.15
C MET A 33 8.10 -4.99 1.10
N LEU A 34 7.65 -6.14 0.61
CA LEU A 34 7.53 -7.37 1.40
C LEU A 34 8.90 -7.89 1.89
N LEU A 35 9.93 -7.83 1.05
CA LEU A 35 11.30 -8.15 1.46
C LEU A 35 11.82 -7.19 2.53
N GLY A 36 11.47 -5.90 2.43
CA GLY A 36 11.76 -4.91 3.48
C GLY A 36 11.10 -5.26 4.81
N LEU A 37 9.82 -5.65 4.80
CA LEU A 37 9.11 -6.14 5.99
C LEU A 37 9.73 -7.43 6.54
N LEU A 38 10.16 -8.36 5.69
CA LEU A 38 10.84 -9.58 6.10
C LEU A 38 12.17 -9.27 6.82
N CYS A 39 12.96 -8.32 6.31
CA CYS A 39 14.19 -7.87 6.97
C CYS A 39 13.91 -7.29 8.37
N LEU A 40 12.83 -6.52 8.50
CA LEU A 40 12.42 -5.97 9.79
C LEU A 40 11.94 -7.06 10.77
N LEU A 41 11.21 -8.06 10.28
CA LEU A 41 10.83 -9.22 11.08
C LEU A 41 12.06 -9.99 11.59
N LEU A 42 13.06 -10.21 10.74
CA LEU A 42 14.33 -10.82 11.15
C LEU A 42 15.06 -9.99 12.22
N SER A 43 15.01 -8.65 12.11
CA SER A 43 15.54 -7.74 13.13
C SER A 43 14.78 -7.82 14.45
N LEU A 44 13.46 -7.95 14.40
CA LEU A 44 12.61 -8.17 15.57
C LEU A 44 12.93 -9.51 16.25
N MET A 45 13.05 -10.60 15.49
CA MET A 45 13.42 -11.91 16.03
C MET A 45 14.80 -11.87 16.70
N GLY A 46 15.78 -11.25 16.05
CA GLY A 46 17.11 -11.04 16.64
C GLY A 46 17.06 -10.20 17.93
N ALA A 47 16.13 -9.26 18.04
CA ALA A 47 15.87 -8.49 19.25
C ALA A 47 15.38 -9.39 20.41
N LEU A 48 14.36 -10.20 20.13
CA LEU A 48 13.69 -11.04 21.12
C LEU A 48 14.64 -12.11 21.70
N MET A 49 15.56 -12.63 20.88
CA MET A 49 16.55 -13.62 21.32
C MET A 49 17.71 -13.04 22.15
N GLY A 50 17.83 -11.71 22.26
CA GLY A 50 19.03 -11.02 22.75
C GLY A 50 19.16 -10.71 24.26
N GLY A 51 18.21 -11.10 25.11
CA GLY A 51 18.31 -10.92 26.58
C GLY A 51 18.08 -9.48 27.14
N GLU A 52 17.94 -9.37 28.47
CA GLU A 52 17.22 -8.36 29.30
C GLU A 52 17.32 -6.85 28.99
N GLY A 53 18.25 -6.36 28.15
CA GLY A 53 18.16 -5.02 27.55
C GLY A 53 17.11 -4.91 26.43
N ALA A 54 16.53 -6.06 26.07
CA ALA A 54 15.71 -6.30 24.90
C ALA A 54 14.20 -6.17 25.09
N GLN A 55 13.64 -5.63 26.18
CA GLN A 55 12.19 -5.37 26.21
C GLN A 55 11.79 -4.07 25.49
N LYS A 56 12.64 -3.04 25.54
CA LYS A 56 12.33 -1.72 24.97
C LYS A 56 12.51 -1.65 23.45
N ARG A 57 13.39 -2.48 22.88
CA ARG A 57 13.71 -2.49 21.43
C ARG A 57 12.70 -3.24 20.55
N PRO A 58 12.11 -4.38 20.97
CA PRO A 58 11.14 -5.13 20.17
C PRO A 58 9.84 -4.37 19.96
N VAL A 59 9.37 -3.62 20.95
CA VAL A 59 8.08 -2.92 20.82
C VAL A 59 8.16 -1.81 19.76
N THR A 60 9.21 -0.99 19.78
CA THR A 60 9.41 0.03 18.74
C THR A 60 9.56 -0.59 17.34
N ARG A 61 10.25 -1.74 17.24
CA ARG A 61 10.39 -2.49 15.98
C ARG A 61 9.06 -3.04 15.49
N LEU A 62 8.27 -3.61 16.40
CA LEU A 62 6.92 -4.08 16.10
C LEU A 62 6.03 -2.94 15.62
N SER A 63 6.11 -1.77 16.27
CA SER A 63 5.37 -0.57 15.86
C SER A 63 5.71 -0.13 14.44
N VAL A 64 6.99 -0.12 14.06
CA VAL A 64 7.39 0.17 12.67
C VAL A 64 6.92 -0.90 11.69
N ILE A 65 7.08 -2.19 12.02
CA ILE A 65 6.63 -3.29 11.15
C ILE A 65 5.13 -3.16 10.88
N LEU A 66 4.33 -2.98 11.92
CA LEU A 66 2.87 -2.84 11.79
C LEU A 66 2.49 -1.56 11.05
N SER A 67 3.16 -0.44 11.29
CA SER A 67 2.89 0.82 10.59
C SER A 67 3.20 0.71 9.09
N LEU A 68 4.32 0.08 8.71
CA LEU A 68 4.67 -0.15 7.31
C LEU A 68 3.78 -1.21 6.65
N ALA A 69 3.39 -2.26 7.38
CA ALA A 69 2.45 -3.26 6.90
C ALA A 69 1.05 -2.67 6.65
N ALA A 70 0.58 -1.80 7.55
CA ALA A 70 -0.67 -1.06 7.37
C ALA A 70 -0.60 -0.15 6.14
N LEU A 71 0.50 0.59 5.96
CA LEU A 71 0.74 1.40 4.78
C LEU A 71 0.68 0.54 3.51
N LEU A 72 1.38 -0.59 3.48
CA LEU A 72 1.37 -1.54 2.37
C LEU A 72 -0.05 -2.01 2.05
N CYS A 73 -0.84 -2.38 3.05
CA CYS A 73 -2.22 -2.83 2.85
C CYS A 73 -3.11 -1.74 2.24
N VAL A 74 -2.96 -0.49 2.67
CA VAL A 74 -3.74 0.64 2.14
C VAL A 74 -3.36 0.93 0.68
N ILE A 75 -2.06 1.02 0.37
CA ILE A 75 -1.59 1.39 -0.99
C ILE A 75 -1.74 0.25 -2.00
N LYS A 76 -1.86 -1.00 -1.53
CA LYS A 76 -2.18 -2.19 -2.34
C LYS A 76 -3.65 -2.59 -2.32
N PHE A 77 -4.50 -1.83 -1.62
CA PHE A 77 -5.94 -2.08 -1.55
C PHE A 77 -6.27 -3.48 -1.02
N PHE A 78 -5.49 -3.99 -0.07
CA PHE A 78 -5.79 -5.27 0.58
C PHE A 78 -7.02 -5.15 1.50
N PRO A 79 -7.90 -6.15 1.55
CA PRO A 79 -9.15 -6.08 2.32
C PRO A 79 -8.92 -6.05 3.84
N VAL A 80 -7.74 -6.46 4.31
CA VAL A 80 -7.37 -6.48 5.73
C VAL A 80 -6.79 -5.15 6.25
N ASN A 81 -6.87 -4.07 5.44
CA ASN A 81 -6.22 -2.80 5.77
C ASN A 81 -6.72 -2.17 7.08
N ASP A 82 -8.02 -2.27 7.39
CA ASP A 82 -8.58 -1.69 8.62
C ASP A 82 -8.07 -2.41 9.87
N TYR A 83 -7.96 -3.74 9.84
CA TYR A 83 -7.38 -4.53 10.94
C TYR A 83 -5.89 -4.23 11.14
N MET A 84 -5.13 -4.12 10.05
CA MET A 84 -3.71 -3.78 10.13
C MET A 84 -3.48 -2.38 10.66
N LEU A 85 -4.31 -1.41 10.27
CA LEU A 85 -4.25 -0.05 10.79
C LEU A 85 -4.55 -0.02 12.30
N LEU A 86 -5.55 -0.76 12.77
CA LEU A 86 -5.86 -0.87 14.20
C LEU A 86 -4.65 -1.41 14.98
N LEU A 87 -4.04 -2.51 14.52
CA LEU A 87 -2.85 -3.08 15.16
C LEU A 87 -1.66 -2.10 15.16
N ALA A 88 -1.45 -1.37 14.05
CA ALA A 88 -0.42 -0.35 13.96
C ALA A 88 -0.65 0.80 14.95
N ALA A 89 -1.89 1.28 15.07
CA ALA A 89 -2.26 2.34 16.01
C ALA A 89 -2.04 1.90 17.47
N LEU A 90 -2.45 0.69 17.84
CA LEU A 90 -2.23 0.15 19.19
C LEU A 90 -0.73 0.02 19.52
N ALA A 91 0.07 -0.50 18.58
CA ALA A 91 1.52 -0.61 18.77
C ALA A 91 2.20 0.77 18.84
N PHE A 92 1.70 1.75 18.11
CA PHE A 92 2.17 3.13 18.17
C PHE A 92 1.83 3.79 19.51
N LEU A 93 0.59 3.65 20.00
CA LEU A 93 0.19 4.15 21.31
C LEU A 93 1.01 3.55 22.45
N TRP A 94 1.29 2.24 22.39
CA TRP A 94 2.18 1.60 23.34
C TRP A 94 3.60 2.19 23.28
N THR A 95 4.09 2.45 22.07
CA THR A 95 5.39 3.10 21.87
C THR A 95 5.42 4.50 22.51
N VAL A 96 4.36 5.29 22.33
CA VAL A 96 4.22 6.61 22.97
C VAL A 96 4.19 6.50 24.49
N TYR A 97 3.45 5.54 25.05
CA TYR A 97 3.44 5.28 26.49
C TYR A 97 4.85 4.95 27.02
N LEU A 98 5.64 4.16 26.32
CA LEU A 98 7.02 3.87 26.72
C LEU A 98 7.92 5.11 26.65
N LEU A 99 7.77 5.96 25.62
CA LEU A 99 8.52 7.21 25.50
C LEU A 99 8.21 8.16 26.66
N VAL A 100 6.93 8.37 26.97
CA VAL A 100 6.49 9.33 28.00
C VAL A 100 6.62 8.75 29.41
N GLY A 101 6.00 7.59 29.66
CA GLY A 101 5.90 6.98 30.98
C GLY A 101 7.17 6.28 31.44
N LYS A 102 7.94 5.70 30.51
CA LYS A 102 9.21 4.99 30.82
C LYS A 102 10.46 5.77 30.37
N LYS A 103 10.30 7.01 29.91
CA LYS A 103 11.37 7.94 29.50
C LYS A 103 12.37 7.30 28.53
N VAL A 104 11.86 6.49 27.59
CA VAL A 104 12.70 5.91 26.53
C VAL A 104 13.17 7.03 25.60
N LYS A 105 14.44 6.98 25.18
CA LYS A 105 14.99 7.98 24.25
C LYS A 105 14.37 7.80 22.86
N LEU A 106 13.88 8.91 22.30
CA LEU A 106 13.53 9.02 20.88
C LEU A 106 14.74 8.69 20.00
N ASN A 107 14.49 8.08 18.85
CA ASN A 107 15.49 7.72 17.84
C ASN A 107 14.82 7.66 16.45
N ALA A 108 15.62 7.38 15.41
CA ALA A 108 15.16 7.36 14.01
C ALA A 108 13.95 6.43 13.75
N ILE A 109 13.91 5.24 14.37
CA ILE A 109 12.84 4.25 14.12
C ILE A 109 11.46 4.77 14.58
N HIS A 110 11.41 5.61 15.62
CA HIS A 110 10.16 6.25 16.04
C HIS A 110 9.60 7.19 14.98
N TYR A 111 10.47 7.98 14.34
CA TYR A 111 10.06 8.90 13.27
C TYR A 111 9.57 8.14 12.04
N VAL A 112 10.23 7.02 11.69
CA VAL A 112 9.76 6.13 10.60
C VAL A 112 8.37 5.58 10.92
N SER A 113 8.13 5.14 12.16
CA SER A 113 6.81 4.64 12.57
C SER A 113 5.74 5.71 12.44
N LEU A 114 6.01 6.91 12.95
CA LEU A 114 5.08 8.03 12.90
C LEU A 114 4.78 8.43 11.45
N LEU A 115 5.81 8.54 10.61
CA LEU A 115 5.65 8.91 9.20
C LEU A 115 4.85 7.85 8.43
N ALA A 116 5.14 6.57 8.64
CA ALA A 116 4.40 5.47 8.03
C ALA A 116 2.92 5.48 8.44
N LEU A 117 2.64 5.70 9.73
CA LEU A 117 1.27 5.79 10.23
C LEU A 117 0.55 7.03 9.67
N ALA A 118 1.22 8.19 9.63
CA ALA A 118 0.68 9.42 9.05
C ALA A 118 0.33 9.25 7.56
N PHE A 119 1.22 8.63 6.78
CA PHE A 119 0.92 8.31 5.38
C PHE A 119 -0.23 7.30 5.24
N THR A 120 -0.29 6.31 6.14
CA THR A 120 -1.40 5.34 6.12
C THR A 120 -2.74 6.04 6.34
N VAL A 121 -2.82 6.93 7.34
CA VAL A 121 -4.02 7.72 7.63
C VAL A 121 -4.36 8.66 6.47
N PHE A 122 -3.36 9.38 5.95
CA PHE A 122 -3.54 10.27 4.79
C PHE A 122 -4.10 9.52 3.59
N PHE A 123 -3.50 8.40 3.19
CA PHE A 123 -4.00 7.63 2.05
C PHE A 123 -5.34 6.93 2.33
N ARG A 124 -5.63 6.53 3.58
CA ARG A 124 -6.86 5.80 3.90
C ARG A 124 -8.08 6.70 4.01
N PHE A 125 -7.91 7.89 4.58
CA PHE A 125 -9.00 8.79 4.97
C PHE A 125 -8.89 10.21 4.39
N GLY A 126 -7.68 10.65 4.00
CA GLY A 126 -7.46 11.98 3.44
C GLY A 126 -7.56 12.03 1.92
N VAL A 127 -7.68 10.89 1.24
CA VAL A 127 -7.80 10.77 -0.21
C VAL A 127 -8.82 9.70 -0.55
N ASP A 128 -9.72 10.02 -1.49
CA ASP A 128 -10.71 9.09 -2.01
C ASP A 128 -10.04 7.86 -2.67
N ARG A 129 -10.79 6.76 -2.77
CA ARG A 129 -10.24 5.48 -3.23
C ARG A 129 -9.79 5.59 -4.68
N SER A 130 -10.60 6.21 -5.53
CA SER A 130 -10.32 6.45 -6.95
C SER A 130 -9.07 7.32 -7.11
N ASP A 131 -8.97 8.42 -6.39
CA ASP A 131 -7.86 9.36 -6.50
C ASP A 131 -6.55 8.75 -6.00
N ARG A 132 -6.61 8.00 -4.89
CA ARG A 132 -5.47 7.20 -4.42
C ARG A 132 -5.03 6.20 -5.48
N TYR A 133 -5.99 5.49 -6.11
CA TYR A 133 -5.67 4.52 -7.15
C TYR A 133 -5.01 5.20 -8.35
N PHE A 134 -5.55 6.34 -8.78
CA PHE A 134 -5.00 7.13 -9.88
C PHE A 134 -3.57 7.59 -9.60
N ILE A 135 -3.30 8.17 -8.42
CA ILE A 135 -1.97 8.66 -8.04
C ILE A 135 -0.95 7.53 -7.99
N LEU A 136 -1.32 6.38 -7.44
CA LEU A 136 -0.41 5.25 -7.21
C LEU A 136 -0.26 4.30 -8.39
N ASN A 137 -1.06 4.43 -9.46
CA ASN A 137 -1.04 3.49 -10.57
C ASN A 137 -1.04 4.14 -11.96
N LEU A 138 -1.55 5.36 -12.11
CA LEU A 138 -1.75 5.98 -13.44
C LEU A 138 -1.02 7.31 -13.60
N LYS A 139 -1.05 8.20 -12.60
CA LYS A 139 -0.61 9.60 -12.73
C LYS A 139 0.83 9.75 -13.25
N TYR A 140 1.73 8.88 -12.81
CA TYR A 140 3.14 8.88 -13.21
C TYR A 140 3.58 7.55 -13.84
N SER A 141 2.63 6.73 -14.32
CA SER A 141 2.96 5.48 -14.99
C SER A 141 3.57 5.75 -16.36
N VAL A 142 4.66 5.06 -16.67
CA VAL A 142 5.32 5.13 -17.99
C VAL A 142 4.50 4.40 -19.05
N GLU A 143 3.68 3.42 -18.65
CA GLU A 143 2.88 2.55 -19.53
C GLU A 143 1.41 2.98 -19.61
N GLN A 144 1.09 4.22 -19.20
CA GLN A 144 -0.29 4.71 -19.11
C GLN A 144 -1.06 4.62 -20.44
N SER A 145 -0.38 4.69 -21.59
CA SER A 145 -1.00 4.64 -22.91
C SER A 145 -1.28 3.22 -23.42
N THR A 146 -0.70 2.20 -22.79
CA THR A 146 -0.76 0.80 -23.22
C THR A 146 -1.42 -0.12 -22.19
N ASP A 147 -1.43 0.28 -20.91
CA ASP A 147 -1.99 -0.52 -19.82
C ASP A 147 -3.51 -0.32 -19.65
N PHE A 148 -4.29 -1.01 -20.49
CA PHE A 148 -5.75 -0.97 -20.42
C PHE A 148 -6.31 -1.59 -19.13
N ILE A 149 -5.61 -2.56 -18.52
CA ILE A 149 -6.08 -3.26 -17.31
C ILE A 149 -6.11 -2.29 -16.12
N THR A 150 -5.07 -1.47 -15.96
CA THR A 150 -5.06 -0.45 -14.90
C THR A 150 -6.13 0.62 -15.13
N TRP A 151 -6.42 0.99 -16.38
CA TRP A 151 -7.53 1.91 -16.70
C TRP A 151 -8.90 1.31 -16.40
N ASP A 152 -9.14 0.06 -16.78
CA ASP A 152 -10.39 -0.64 -16.50
C ASP A 152 -10.60 -0.78 -14.99
N LYS A 153 -9.57 -1.16 -14.23
CA LYS A 153 -9.65 -1.20 -12.77
C LYS A 153 -9.85 0.17 -12.13
N TYR A 154 -9.28 1.24 -12.72
CA TYR A 154 -9.55 2.60 -12.27
C TYR A 154 -11.00 3.01 -12.48
N SER A 155 -11.63 2.59 -13.59
CA SER A 155 -13.05 2.81 -13.83
C SER A 155 -13.91 2.20 -12.72
N TRP A 156 -13.57 0.99 -12.26
CA TRP A 156 -14.25 0.37 -11.12
C TRP A 156 -14.06 1.14 -9.81
N MET A 157 -12.85 1.66 -9.56
CA MET A 157 -12.61 2.50 -8.37
C MET A 157 -13.43 3.79 -8.38
N LEU A 158 -13.59 4.42 -9.55
CA LEU A 158 -14.46 5.59 -9.74
C LEU A 158 -15.94 5.23 -9.53
N TYR A 159 -16.37 4.07 -10.02
CA TYR A 159 -17.73 3.57 -9.84
C TYR A 159 -18.06 3.38 -8.35
N LEU A 160 -17.16 2.77 -7.58
CA LEU A 160 -17.34 2.59 -6.13
C LEU A 160 -17.34 3.89 -5.33
N ASP A 161 -16.81 4.97 -5.90
CA ASP A 161 -16.82 6.31 -5.32
C ASP A 161 -17.94 7.18 -5.92
N GLU A 162 -18.95 6.54 -6.56
CA GLU A 162 -20.16 7.15 -7.13
C GLU A 162 -19.91 8.16 -8.27
N ARG A 163 -18.72 8.13 -8.89
CA ARG A 163 -18.33 9.00 -10.02
C ARG A 163 -18.63 8.32 -11.36
N ALA A 164 -19.91 8.10 -11.63
CA ALA A 164 -20.38 7.29 -12.76
C ALA A 164 -19.90 7.81 -14.14
N ASP A 165 -19.97 9.11 -14.39
CA ASP A 165 -19.57 9.68 -15.70
C ASP A 165 -18.06 9.52 -15.95
N GLU A 166 -17.24 9.74 -14.92
CA GLU A 166 -15.79 9.57 -15.01
C GLU A 166 -15.41 8.09 -15.11
N SER A 167 -16.14 7.22 -14.42
CA SER A 167 -16.00 5.77 -14.53
C SER A 167 -16.23 5.32 -15.98
N LEU A 168 -17.30 5.80 -16.62
CA LEU A 168 -17.59 5.47 -18.01
C LEU A 168 -16.48 5.97 -18.95
N GLN A 169 -16.02 7.21 -18.79
CA GLN A 169 -14.90 7.74 -19.58
C GLN A 169 -13.60 6.93 -19.40
N ALA A 170 -13.31 6.48 -18.18
CA ALA A 170 -12.15 5.63 -17.91
C ALA A 170 -12.29 4.24 -18.55
N SER A 171 -13.49 3.66 -18.55
CA SER A 171 -13.80 2.38 -19.20
C SER A 171 -13.68 2.49 -20.73
N GLU A 172 -14.25 3.54 -21.34
CA GLU A 172 -14.09 3.82 -22.78
C GLU A 172 -12.62 4.00 -23.17
N LYS A 173 -11.86 4.70 -22.33
CA LYS A 173 -10.42 4.83 -22.52
C LYS A 173 -9.70 3.48 -22.44
N ALA A 174 -10.03 2.63 -21.47
CA ALA A 174 -9.49 1.28 -21.36
C ALA A 174 -9.77 0.47 -22.63
N LEU A 175 -11.02 0.47 -23.11
CA LEU A 175 -11.42 -0.22 -24.33
C LEU A 175 -10.66 0.29 -25.56
N SER A 176 -10.52 1.61 -25.69
CA SER A 176 -9.75 2.21 -26.79
C SER A 176 -8.27 1.82 -26.77
N ILE A 177 -7.67 1.67 -25.58
CA ILE A 177 -6.29 1.19 -25.44
C ILE A 177 -6.22 -0.28 -25.84
N ALA A 178 -7.12 -1.12 -25.32
CA ALA A 178 -7.18 -2.55 -25.60
C ALA A 178 -7.30 -2.83 -27.10
N GLN A 179 -8.15 -2.09 -27.81
CA GLN A 179 -8.29 -2.18 -29.28
C GLN A 179 -7.00 -1.80 -30.01
N ARG A 180 -6.31 -0.73 -29.58
CA ARG A 180 -5.07 -0.27 -30.22
C ARG A 180 -3.90 -1.23 -30.04
N VAL A 181 -3.83 -1.93 -28.92
CA VAL A 181 -2.78 -2.92 -28.63
C VAL A 181 -3.15 -4.33 -29.12
N ASP A 182 -4.26 -4.48 -29.83
CA ASP A 182 -4.78 -5.76 -30.33
C ASP A 182 -4.93 -6.79 -29.20
N ALA A 183 -5.54 -6.36 -28.09
CA ALA A 183 -5.88 -7.26 -26.99
C ALA A 183 -6.82 -8.37 -27.47
N ASP A 184 -6.78 -9.52 -26.79
CA ASP A 184 -7.66 -10.62 -27.13
C ASP A 184 -9.14 -10.25 -27.02
N LYS A 185 -9.98 -10.99 -27.73
CA LYS A 185 -11.43 -10.76 -27.74
C LYS A 185 -12.03 -10.83 -26.32
N TYR A 186 -11.46 -11.67 -25.46
CA TYR A 186 -11.90 -11.80 -24.07
C TYR A 186 -11.81 -10.46 -23.33
N TRP A 187 -10.68 -9.77 -23.39
CA TRP A 187 -10.51 -8.47 -22.74
C TRP A 187 -11.41 -7.39 -23.34
N LEU A 188 -11.59 -7.39 -24.66
CA LEU A 188 -12.48 -6.43 -25.33
C LEU A 188 -13.93 -6.59 -24.86
N ASP A 189 -14.44 -7.83 -24.87
CA ASP A 189 -15.81 -8.14 -24.45
C ASP A 189 -16.00 -7.87 -22.94
N LEU A 190 -14.99 -8.14 -22.11
CA LEU A 190 -15.02 -7.89 -20.67
C LEU A 190 -15.14 -6.39 -20.36
N ILE A 191 -14.29 -5.55 -20.95
CA ILE A 191 -14.27 -4.10 -20.70
C ILE A 191 -15.55 -3.44 -21.24
N ASP A 192 -16.04 -3.86 -22.40
CA ASP A 192 -17.32 -3.35 -22.93
C ASP A 192 -18.50 -3.72 -22.01
N GLY A 193 -18.52 -4.97 -21.51
CA GLY A 193 -19.49 -5.43 -20.52
C GLY A 193 -19.44 -4.62 -19.22
N HIS A 194 -18.24 -4.27 -18.74
CA HIS A 194 -18.07 -3.35 -17.61
C HIS A 194 -18.69 -1.97 -17.88
N GLY A 195 -18.50 -1.42 -19.10
CA GLY A 195 -19.14 -0.17 -19.52
C GLY A 195 -20.67 -0.22 -19.47
N VAL A 196 -21.28 -1.34 -19.86
CA VAL A 196 -22.72 -1.57 -19.71
C VAL A 196 -23.12 -1.61 -18.23
N ALA A 197 -22.39 -2.35 -17.40
CA ALA A 197 -22.68 -2.46 -15.97
C ALA A 197 -22.56 -1.13 -15.21
N ILE A 198 -21.65 -0.24 -15.61
CA ILE A 198 -21.58 1.14 -15.09
C ILE A 198 -22.88 1.89 -15.38
N ARG A 199 -23.35 1.86 -16.64
CA ARG A 199 -24.57 2.55 -17.07
C ARG A 199 -25.81 2.05 -16.33
N ASP A 200 -25.89 0.74 -16.13
CA ASP A 200 -27.02 0.09 -15.46
C ASP A 200 -26.91 0.10 -13.93
N LYS A 201 -25.77 0.56 -13.38
CA LYS A 201 -25.45 0.57 -11.93
C LYS A 201 -25.50 -0.82 -11.30
N THR A 202 -24.98 -1.82 -12.00
CA THR A 202 -25.00 -3.23 -11.59
C THR A 202 -23.61 -3.80 -11.29
N TRP A 203 -22.55 -2.97 -11.31
CA TRP A 203 -21.16 -3.46 -11.19
C TRP A 203 -20.69 -3.68 -9.74
N GLU A 204 -21.09 -4.79 -9.12
CA GLU A 204 -20.79 -5.06 -7.70
C GLU A 204 -19.34 -5.51 -7.44
N ARG A 205 -18.71 -6.22 -8.40
CA ARG A 205 -17.39 -6.83 -8.23
C ARG A 205 -16.54 -6.71 -9.49
N TYR A 206 -15.25 -6.45 -9.28
CA TYR A 206 -14.25 -6.52 -10.34
C TYR A 206 -13.87 -7.99 -10.61
N HIS A 207 -14.06 -8.44 -11.85
CA HIS A 207 -13.75 -9.80 -12.31
C HIS A 207 -12.65 -9.78 -13.35
#